data_AF-A0A7V1HV98-F1
#
_entry.id   AF-A0A7V1HV98-F1
#
_cell.length_a   1.000
_cell.length_b   1.000
_cell.length_c   1.000
_cell.angle_alpha   90.00
_cell.angle_beta   90.00
_cell.angle_gamma   90.00
#
_symmetry.space_group_name_H-M   'P 1'
#
loop_
_entity.id
_entity.type
_entity.pdbx_description
1 polymer ?
#
loop_
_entity_poly.entity_id
_entity_poly.type
_entity_poly.pdbx_seq_one_letter_code
_entity_poly.pdbx_strand_id
1 'polypeptide(L)'
;MISVTRIQKLAEAEKFEQLLREVLLNGREPALPLRMQLSADGGLKTAALGMALQRVIELQRGMSTVAARLAAMLRSELSRSTDNSMALAAGIRGLLMFNEILPGSGAEERGENDDLSNALDILAARQGDSGLFDDDETVSGFVIWQLGRKPEFLRRIRFGDLYEALSSRGVLQQGSEIGGISRIARATLQAAAA
;
A
#
# COMPACT_ATOMS: atom_id res chain seq x y z
N MET A 1 6.26 8.06 -19.15
CA MET A 1 7.00 7.26 -18.17
C MET A 1 7.81 8.19 -17.27
N ILE A 2 7.54 8.21 -15.96
CA ILE A 2 8.32 9.01 -14.99
C ILE A 2 9.70 8.39 -14.79
N SER A 3 10.76 9.21 -14.72
CA SER A 3 12.12 8.73 -14.47
C SER A 3 12.45 8.68 -12.98
N VAL A 4 13.40 7.81 -12.59
CA VAL A 4 13.89 7.71 -11.20
C VAL A 4 14.44 9.04 -10.70
N THR A 5 15.17 9.77 -11.55
CA THR A 5 15.67 11.12 -11.22
C THR A 5 14.55 12.12 -10.97
N ARG A 6 13.44 12.04 -11.72
CA ARG A 6 12.27 12.90 -11.49
C ARG A 6 11.60 12.59 -10.17
N ILE A 7 11.43 11.30 -9.84
CA ILE A 7 10.92 10.84 -8.54
C ILE A 7 11.77 11.41 -7.40
N GLN A 8 13.09 11.25 -7.50
CA GLN A 8 14.04 11.75 -6.49
C GLN A 8 13.89 13.26 -6.30
N LYS A 9 13.92 14.04 -7.38
CA LYS A 9 13.80 15.51 -7.31
C LYS A 9 12.49 15.97 -6.69
N LEU A 10 11.37 15.30 -7.00
CA LEU A 10 10.07 15.65 -6.42
C LEU A 10 9.99 15.31 -4.94
N ALA A 11 10.54 14.16 -4.53
CA ALA A 11 10.58 13.75 -3.13
C ALA A 11 11.48 14.68 -2.29
N GLU A 12 12.69 15.00 -2.78
CA GLU A 12 13.63 15.91 -2.11
C GLU A 12 13.09 17.34 -2.02
N ALA A 13 12.28 17.77 -2.98
CA ALA A 13 11.61 19.07 -2.96
C ALA A 13 10.25 19.06 -2.24
N GLU A 14 9.89 17.95 -1.58
CA GLU A 14 8.63 17.77 -0.84
C GLU A 14 7.35 18.05 -1.66
N LYS A 15 7.43 17.88 -2.99
CA LYS A 15 6.30 18.08 -3.91
C LYS A 15 5.44 16.82 -3.97
N PHE A 16 4.88 16.40 -2.83
CA PHE A 16 4.23 15.09 -2.68
C PHE A 16 2.96 14.91 -3.52
N GLU A 17 2.14 15.95 -3.68
CA GLU A 17 0.95 15.88 -4.55
C GLU A 17 1.36 15.62 -6.01
N GLN A 18 2.35 16.37 -6.50
CA GLN A 18 2.89 16.20 -7.84
C GLN A 18 3.58 14.83 -8.00
N LEU A 19 4.33 14.39 -6.99
CA LEU A 19 4.97 13.07 -6.97
C LEU A 19 3.93 11.96 -7.10
N LEU A 20 2.90 11.98 -6.23
CA LEU A 20 1.83 10.99 -6.24
C LEU A 20 1.14 10.96 -7.61
N ARG A 21 0.74 12.14 -8.12
CA ARG A 21 0.11 12.26 -9.43
C ARG A 21 0.96 11.67 -10.54
N GLU A 22 2.24 12.05 -10.63
CA GLU A 22 3.13 11.55 -11.70
C GLU A 22 3.40 10.05 -11.55
N VAL A 23 3.53 9.51 -10.34
CA VAL A 23 3.72 8.06 -10.12
C VAL A 23 2.48 7.27 -10.52
N LEU A 24 1.29 7.71 -10.13
CA LEU A 24 0.02 7.02 -10.44
C LEU A 24 -0.25 6.99 -11.95
N LEU A 25 0.02 8.08 -12.67
CA LEU A 25 -0.13 8.17 -14.13
C LEU A 25 0.86 7.30 -14.91
N ASN A 26 1.94 6.85 -14.26
CA ASN A 26 3.02 6.11 -14.91
C ASN A 26 3.20 4.69 -14.35
N GLY A 27 2.32 4.25 -13.44
CA GLY A 27 2.36 2.95 -12.79
C GLY A 27 1.06 2.17 -13.00
N ARG A 28 0.68 1.36 -12.01
CA ARG A 28 -0.67 0.77 -11.98
C ARG A 28 -1.64 1.84 -11.48
N GLU A 29 -2.39 2.41 -12.40
CA GLU A 29 -3.31 3.52 -12.11
C GLU A 29 -4.56 3.00 -11.37
N PRO A 30 -4.80 3.41 -10.11
CA PRO A 30 -6.05 3.12 -9.43
C PRO A 30 -7.18 4.01 -9.99
N ALA A 31 -8.43 3.58 -9.78
CA ALA A 31 -9.60 4.33 -10.24
C ALA A 31 -9.61 5.78 -9.70
N LEU A 32 -10.23 6.72 -10.44
CA LEU A 32 -10.25 8.14 -10.07
C LEU A 32 -10.69 8.42 -8.61
N PRO A 33 -11.75 7.78 -8.07
CA PRO A 33 -12.16 8.00 -6.67
C PRO A 33 -11.05 7.71 -5.66
N LEU A 34 -10.28 6.64 -5.90
CA LEU A 34 -9.15 6.25 -5.04
C LEU A 34 -8.00 7.25 -5.13
N ARG A 35 -7.75 7.82 -6.31
CA ARG A 35 -6.72 8.86 -6.47
C ARG A 35 -7.07 10.11 -5.68
N MET A 36 -8.35 10.49 -5.67
CA MET A 36 -8.84 11.62 -4.88
C MET A 36 -8.67 11.34 -3.38
N GLN A 37 -9.04 10.14 -2.92
CA GLN A 37 -8.87 9.75 -1.51
C GLN A 37 -7.40 9.65 -1.06
N LEU A 38 -6.50 9.16 -1.91
CA LEU A 38 -5.05 9.15 -1.61
C LEU A 38 -4.45 10.57 -1.55
N SER A 39 -5.06 11.52 -2.25
CA SER A 39 -4.64 12.91 -2.28
C SER A 39 -5.31 13.75 -1.18
N ALA A 40 -6.23 13.16 -0.41
CA ALA A 40 -6.90 13.81 0.71
C ALA A 40 -5.94 14.00 1.90
N ASP A 41 -6.23 15.01 2.72
CA ASP A 41 -5.40 15.39 3.86
C ASP A 41 -5.21 14.23 4.87
N GLY A 42 -4.06 14.21 5.54
CA GLY A 42 -3.72 13.22 6.59
C GLY A 42 -2.91 12.00 6.15
N GLY A 43 -2.66 11.82 4.84
CA GLY A 43 -1.87 10.67 4.34
C GLY A 43 -1.07 10.90 3.05
N LEU A 44 -1.15 12.10 2.44
CA LEU A 44 -0.55 12.37 1.13
C LEU A 44 0.94 12.02 1.06
N LYS A 45 1.73 12.41 2.07
CA LYS A 45 3.18 12.17 2.09
C LYS A 45 3.50 10.68 2.13
N THR A 46 2.86 9.92 3.02
CA THR A 46 3.02 8.45 3.12
C THR A 46 2.61 7.76 1.84
N ALA A 47 1.45 8.14 1.27
CA ALA A 47 0.98 7.59 0.00
C ALA A 47 1.97 7.88 -1.14
N ALA A 48 2.41 9.13 -1.28
CA ALA A 48 3.35 9.55 -2.31
C ALA A 48 4.68 8.81 -2.22
N LEU A 49 5.27 8.73 -1.02
CA LEU A 49 6.53 8.03 -0.79
C LEU A 49 6.40 6.52 -0.99
N GLY A 50 5.32 5.91 -0.49
CA GLY A 50 5.02 4.49 -0.67
C GLY A 50 4.91 4.10 -2.14
N MET A 51 4.07 4.82 -2.89
CA MET A 51 3.89 4.58 -4.33
C MET A 51 5.17 4.87 -5.13
N ALA A 52 5.91 5.94 -4.78
CA ALA A 52 7.17 6.27 -5.42
C ALA A 52 8.24 5.19 -5.21
N LEU A 53 8.36 4.65 -3.99
CA LEU A 53 9.30 3.58 -3.67
C LEU A 53 8.98 2.32 -4.48
N GLN A 54 7.70 1.90 -4.52
CA GLN A 54 7.26 0.80 -5.37
C GLN A 54 7.67 1.04 -6.83
N ARG A 55 7.43 2.24 -7.34
CA ARG A 55 7.74 2.56 -8.74
C ARG A 55 9.24 2.54 -9.05
N VAL A 56 10.07 3.04 -8.15
CA VAL A 56 11.54 2.99 -8.30
C VAL A 56 12.01 1.53 -8.38
N ILE A 57 11.50 0.66 -7.51
CA ILE A 57 11.84 -0.76 -7.49
C ILE A 57 11.40 -1.46 -8.78
N GLU A 58 10.19 -1.18 -9.27
CA GLU A 58 9.71 -1.72 -10.55
C GLU A 58 10.57 -1.29 -11.74
N LEU A 59 11.03 -0.03 -11.75
CA LEU A 59 11.83 0.53 -12.85
C LEU A 59 13.26 0.00 -12.86
N GLN A 60 13.86 -0.22 -11.69
CA GLN A 60 15.28 -0.58 -11.57
C GLN A 60 15.52 -2.08 -11.36
N ARG A 61 14.50 -2.84 -10.96
CA ARG A 61 14.57 -4.29 -10.68
C ARG A 61 15.71 -4.66 -9.73
N GLY A 62 15.97 -3.83 -8.72
CA GLY A 62 17.04 -4.04 -7.75
C GLY A 62 17.24 -2.86 -6.81
N MET A 63 18.18 -3.02 -5.88
CA MET A 63 18.51 -1.99 -4.89
C MET A 63 19.15 -0.77 -5.54
N SER A 64 18.74 0.41 -5.11
CA SER A 64 19.34 1.68 -5.53
C SER A 64 19.42 2.66 -4.37
N THR A 65 20.31 3.66 -4.50
CA THR A 65 20.44 4.74 -3.52
C THR A 65 19.16 5.57 -3.40
N VAL A 66 18.41 5.72 -4.49
CA VAL A 66 17.12 6.41 -4.49
C VAL A 66 16.07 5.61 -3.73
N ALA A 67 16.00 4.29 -3.96
CA ALA A 67 15.09 3.42 -3.20
C ALA A 67 15.40 3.44 -1.70
N ALA A 68 16.69 3.37 -1.33
CA ALA A 68 17.11 3.44 0.07
C ALA A 68 16.75 4.78 0.73
N ARG A 69 16.92 5.91 0.02
CA ARG A 69 16.52 7.24 0.52
C ARG A 69 15.02 7.35 0.71
N LEU A 70 14.22 6.93 -0.28
CA LEU A 70 12.76 6.94 -0.16
C LEU A 70 12.27 6.05 0.99
N ALA A 71 12.89 4.87 1.16
CA ALA A 71 12.58 3.98 2.28
C ALA A 71 12.88 4.65 3.64
N ALA A 72 14.01 5.34 3.77
CA ALA A 72 14.34 6.07 5.00
C ALA A 72 13.34 7.20 5.29
N MET A 73 12.98 8.01 4.27
CA MET A 73 11.96 9.05 4.39
C MET A 73 10.60 8.46 4.81
N LEU A 74 10.21 7.33 4.21
CA LEU A 74 8.95 6.67 4.48
C LEU A 74 8.89 6.05 5.88
N ARG A 75 9.97 5.45 6.38
CA ARG A 75 10.06 4.96 7.78
C ARG A 75 9.86 6.09 8.78
N SER A 76 10.54 7.22 8.56
CA SER A 76 10.36 8.41 9.39
C SER A 76 8.94 8.99 9.35
N GLU A 77 8.18 8.74 8.29
CA GLU A 77 6.80 9.20 8.18
C GLU A 77 5.83 8.22 8.84
N LEU A 78 6.05 6.91 8.67
CA LEU A 78 5.21 5.88 9.30
C LEU A 78 5.25 5.94 10.83
N SER A 79 6.40 6.31 11.41
CA SER A 79 6.52 6.49 12.86
C SER A 79 5.69 7.64 13.42
N ARG A 80 5.18 8.55 12.57
CA ARG A 80 4.32 9.66 12.98
C ARG A 80 2.82 9.33 12.97
N SER A 81 2.46 8.10 12.62
CA SER A 81 1.09 7.60 12.41
C SER A 81 0.29 8.42 11.38
N THR A 82 -0.16 7.78 10.29
CA THR A 82 -1.09 8.40 9.34
C THR A 82 -2.51 7.92 9.60
N ASP A 83 -3.50 8.82 9.69
CA ASP A 83 -4.92 8.49 9.92
C ASP A 83 -5.64 7.86 8.72
N ASN A 84 -4.95 7.75 7.58
CA ASN A 84 -5.53 7.23 6.35
C ASN A 84 -5.04 5.80 6.06
N SER A 85 -5.94 4.81 6.11
CA SER A 85 -5.59 3.39 5.88
C SER A 85 -5.04 3.12 4.49
N MET A 86 -5.48 3.86 3.47
CA MET A 86 -4.95 3.71 2.12
C MET A 86 -3.51 4.19 2.02
N ALA A 87 -3.21 5.35 2.61
CA ALA A 87 -1.85 5.88 2.66
C ALA A 87 -0.91 4.94 3.42
N LEU A 88 -1.37 4.41 4.55
CA LEU A 88 -0.65 3.42 5.34
C LEU A 88 -0.37 2.15 4.52
N ALA A 89 -1.38 1.60 3.83
CA ALA A 89 -1.21 0.42 3.00
C ALA A 89 -0.24 0.63 1.83
N ALA A 90 -0.27 1.79 1.18
CA ALA A 90 0.68 2.16 0.13
C ALA A 90 2.12 2.26 0.67
N GLY A 91 2.28 2.84 1.87
CA GLY A 91 3.55 2.92 2.59
C GLY A 91 4.12 1.55 2.94
N ILE A 92 3.32 0.72 3.61
CA ILE A 92 3.67 -0.67 3.98
C ILE A 92 4.08 -1.45 2.74
N ARG A 93 3.31 -1.36 1.64
CA ARG A 93 3.63 -2.06 0.40
C ARG A 93 4.98 -1.64 -0.18
N GLY A 94 5.29 -0.34 -0.17
CA GLY A 94 6.58 0.17 -0.60
C GLY A 94 7.74 -0.41 0.20
N LEU A 95 7.63 -0.43 1.53
CA LEU A 95 8.66 -0.99 2.40
C LEU A 95 8.80 -2.51 2.28
N LEU A 96 7.70 -3.24 2.13
CA LEU A 96 7.75 -4.69 1.87
C LEU A 96 8.50 -4.99 0.58
N MET A 97 8.18 -4.28 -0.51
CA MET A 97 8.91 -4.43 -1.77
C MET A 97 10.39 -4.07 -1.65
N PHE A 98 10.72 -3.05 -0.85
CA PHE A 98 12.12 -2.69 -0.59
C PHE A 98 12.86 -3.77 0.20
N ASN A 99 12.23 -4.33 1.24
CA ASN A 99 12.84 -5.41 2.02
C ASN A 99 13.05 -6.68 1.18
N GLU A 100 12.17 -6.98 0.22
CA GLU A 100 12.27 -8.13 -0.69
C GLU A 100 13.52 -8.09 -1.59
N ILE A 101 14.06 -6.90 -1.87
CA ILE A 101 15.21 -6.72 -2.76
C ILE A 101 16.55 -6.54 -2.02
N LEU A 102 16.56 -6.59 -0.68
CA LEU A 102 17.79 -6.47 0.11
C LEU A 102 18.58 -7.79 0.11
N PRO A 103 19.86 -7.79 -0.31
CA PRO A 103 20.69 -8.99 -0.34
C PRO A 103 20.98 -9.52 1.08
N GLY A 104 21.00 -10.85 1.24
CA GLY A 104 21.46 -11.51 2.48
C GLY A 104 20.47 -11.52 3.65
N SER A 105 19.24 -11.04 3.46
CA SER A 105 18.25 -10.96 4.53
C SER A 105 17.55 -12.31 4.77
N GLY A 106 18.23 -13.25 5.43
CA GLY A 106 17.57 -14.41 6.02
C GLY A 106 16.41 -13.97 6.92
N ALA A 107 15.29 -14.68 6.88
CA ALA A 107 14.07 -14.31 7.60
C ALA A 107 14.26 -14.15 9.13
N GLU A 108 15.36 -14.67 9.68
CA GLU A 108 15.66 -14.71 11.12
C GLU A 108 16.54 -13.55 11.60
N GLU A 109 17.35 -12.91 10.75
CA GLU A 109 18.06 -11.64 11.08
C GLU A 109 17.19 -10.41 10.82
N ARG A 110 16.05 -10.60 10.14
CA ARG A 110 14.97 -9.63 10.04
C ARG A 110 14.17 -9.64 11.35
N GLY A 111 14.80 -9.27 12.46
CA GLY A 111 14.04 -8.68 13.57
C GLY A 111 13.04 -7.75 12.91
N GLU A 112 11.75 -8.07 13.05
CA GLU A 112 10.67 -7.37 12.38
C GLU A 112 11.03 -5.89 12.48
N ASN A 113 11.27 -5.25 11.34
CA ASN A 113 11.71 -3.86 11.38
C ASN A 113 10.58 -3.13 12.12
N ASP A 114 10.83 -2.70 13.37
CA ASP A 114 9.78 -2.45 14.36
C ASP A 114 8.71 -1.51 13.78
N ASP A 115 9.15 -0.55 12.95
CA ASP A 115 8.31 0.37 12.19
C ASP A 115 7.28 -0.32 11.28
N LEU A 116 7.67 -1.37 10.54
CA LEU A 116 6.81 -2.08 9.60
C LEU A 116 5.82 -3.01 10.32
N SER A 117 6.28 -3.69 11.38
CA SER A 117 5.40 -4.50 12.22
C SER A 117 4.35 -3.63 12.89
N ASN A 118 4.78 -2.54 13.53
CA ASN A 118 3.90 -1.54 14.11
C ASN A 118 2.94 -0.93 13.08
N ALA A 119 3.41 -0.59 11.87
CA ALA A 119 2.54 -0.06 10.82
C ALA A 119 1.47 -1.08 10.38
N LEU A 120 1.82 -2.36 10.28
CA LEU A 120 0.86 -3.43 9.99
C LEU A 120 -0.15 -3.61 11.13
N ASP A 121 0.28 -3.52 12.38
CA ASP A 121 -0.59 -3.62 13.55
C ASP A 121 -1.55 -2.43 13.64
N ILE A 122 -1.07 -1.20 13.37
CA ILE A 122 -1.91 0.00 13.25
C ILE A 122 -2.95 -0.18 12.15
N LEU A 123 -2.54 -0.70 10.97
CA LEU A 123 -3.47 -0.95 9.88
C LEU A 123 -4.51 -2.01 10.27
N ALA A 124 -4.09 -3.10 10.91
CA ALA A 124 -5.00 -4.16 11.36
C ALA A 124 -6.02 -3.64 12.40
N ALA A 125 -5.60 -2.76 13.30
CA ALA A 125 -6.48 -2.11 14.28
C ALA A 125 -7.56 -1.22 13.65
N ARG A 126 -7.42 -0.84 12.37
CA ARG A 126 -8.44 -0.08 11.62
C ARG A 126 -9.50 -0.93 10.95
N GLN A 127 -9.36 -2.25 11.03
CA GLN A 127 -10.42 -3.13 10.63
C GLN A 127 -11.53 -3.08 11.69
N GLY A 128 -12.61 -2.39 11.40
CA GLY A 128 -13.76 -2.21 12.31
C GLY A 128 -14.57 -3.49 12.50
N ASP A 129 -15.59 -3.43 13.36
CA ASP A 129 -16.47 -4.58 13.64
C ASP A 129 -17.23 -5.07 12.39
N SER A 130 -17.42 -4.17 11.41
CA SER A 130 -17.99 -4.51 10.10
C SER A 130 -17.09 -5.41 9.25
N GLY A 131 -15.84 -5.66 9.67
CA GLY A 131 -14.84 -6.37 8.90
C GLY A 131 -14.12 -5.51 7.84
N LEU A 132 -14.58 -4.28 7.62
CA LEU A 132 -13.98 -3.34 6.67
C LEU A 132 -12.93 -2.43 7.32
N PHE A 133 -11.98 -1.95 6.52
CA PHE A 133 -11.06 -0.88 6.92
C PHE A 133 -11.77 0.46 6.82
N ASP A 134 -11.70 1.26 7.89
CA ASP A 134 -12.36 2.57 8.00
C ASP A 134 -13.86 2.52 7.66
N ASP A 135 -14.51 1.36 7.86
CA ASP A 135 -15.89 1.06 7.48
C ASP A 135 -16.25 1.32 5.99
N ASP A 136 -15.23 1.39 5.13
CA ASP A 136 -15.34 1.79 3.71
C ASP A 136 -14.85 0.66 2.77
N GLU A 137 -15.69 0.30 1.80
CA GLU A 137 -15.41 -0.75 0.81
C GLU A 137 -14.30 -0.36 -0.17
N THR A 138 -14.22 0.91 -0.54
CA THR A 138 -13.24 1.47 -1.46
C THR A 138 -11.85 1.46 -0.80
N VAL A 139 -11.77 1.89 0.45
CA VAL A 139 -10.56 1.79 1.29
C VAL A 139 -10.14 0.33 1.41
N SER A 140 -11.06 -0.55 1.79
CA SER A 140 -10.81 -1.98 1.95
C SER A 140 -10.31 -2.65 0.67
N GLY A 141 -10.95 -2.35 -0.46
CA GLY A 141 -10.51 -2.81 -1.77
C GLY A 141 -9.09 -2.36 -2.10
N PHE A 142 -8.75 -1.11 -1.81
CA PHE A 142 -7.40 -0.59 -2.01
C PHE A 142 -6.35 -1.27 -1.13
N VAL A 143 -6.67 -1.48 0.16
CA VAL A 143 -5.78 -2.18 1.10
C VAL A 143 -5.48 -3.59 0.58
N ILE A 144 -6.51 -4.34 0.17
CA ILE A 144 -6.33 -5.68 -0.41
C ILE A 144 -5.52 -5.61 -1.71
N TRP A 145 -5.77 -4.62 -2.56
CA TRP A 145 -5.01 -4.43 -3.80
C TRP A 145 -3.51 -4.23 -3.55
N GLN A 146 -3.16 -3.46 -2.51
CA GLN A 146 -1.77 -3.22 -2.12
C GLN A 146 -1.14 -4.46 -1.44
N LEU A 147 -1.83 -5.04 -0.46
CA LEU A 147 -1.21 -5.93 0.53
C LEU A 147 -1.74 -7.35 0.53
N GLY A 148 -2.85 -7.64 -0.14
CA GLY A 148 -3.55 -8.90 0.03
C GLY A 148 -2.77 -10.16 -0.38
N ARG A 149 -1.65 -10.02 -1.09
CA ARG A 149 -0.75 -11.14 -1.43
C ARG A 149 0.48 -11.24 -0.51
N LYS A 150 0.54 -10.44 0.55
CA LYS A 150 1.68 -10.37 1.47
C LYS A 150 1.38 -11.20 2.72
N PRO A 151 2.15 -12.26 3.01
CA PRO A 151 1.91 -13.11 4.17
C PRO A 151 1.89 -12.34 5.50
N GLU A 152 2.73 -11.32 5.64
CA GLU A 152 2.84 -10.48 6.84
C GLU A 152 1.54 -9.73 7.15
N PHE A 153 0.82 -9.33 6.09
CA PHE A 153 -0.49 -8.69 6.18
C PHE A 153 -1.57 -9.73 6.51
N LEU A 154 -1.62 -10.84 5.78
CA LEU A 154 -2.63 -11.88 5.96
C LEU A 154 -2.65 -12.48 7.38
N ARG A 155 -1.50 -12.50 8.08
CA ARG A 155 -1.40 -12.99 9.46
C ARG A 155 -2.03 -12.06 10.51
N ARG A 156 -2.25 -10.79 10.18
CA ARG A 156 -2.70 -9.75 11.14
C ARG A 156 -4.15 -9.36 11.00
N ILE A 157 -4.77 -9.65 9.86
CA ILE A 157 -6.12 -9.18 9.55
C ILE A 157 -7.16 -10.28 9.74
N ARG A 158 -8.37 -9.88 10.12
CA ARG A 158 -9.54 -10.75 10.19
C ARG A 158 -10.09 -10.97 8.79
N PHE A 159 -9.41 -11.83 8.04
CA PHE A 159 -9.66 -12.00 6.61
C PHE A 159 -11.07 -12.53 6.30
N GLY A 160 -11.59 -13.44 7.15
CA GLY A 160 -12.95 -13.97 7.03
C GLY A 160 -13.99 -12.85 7.07
N ASP A 161 -13.93 -12.00 8.10
CA ASP A 161 -14.83 -10.86 8.29
C ASP A 161 -14.79 -9.90 7.08
N LEU A 162 -13.59 -9.63 6.56
CA LEU A 162 -13.40 -8.78 5.37
C LEU A 162 -14.04 -9.39 4.12
N TYR A 163 -13.87 -10.70 3.92
CA TYR A 163 -14.46 -11.42 2.79
C TYR A 163 -15.99 -11.41 2.86
N GLU A 164 -16.55 -11.68 4.03
CA GLU A 164 -17.99 -11.71 4.27
C GLU A 164 -18.62 -10.32 4.07
N ALA A 165 -17.97 -9.28 4.60
CA ALA A 165 -18.41 -7.89 4.44
C ALA A 165 -18.45 -7.47 2.96
N LEU A 166 -17.39 -7.73 2.19
CA LEU A 166 -17.35 -7.39 0.77
C LEU A 166 -18.30 -8.26 -0.08
N SER A 167 -18.53 -9.50 0.33
CA SER A 167 -19.47 -10.41 -0.33
C SER A 167 -20.92 -9.98 -0.14
N SER A 168 -21.31 -9.71 1.11
CA SER A 168 -22.68 -9.33 1.49
C SER A 168 -23.13 -8.02 0.83
N ARG A 169 -22.20 -7.11 0.58
CA ARG A 169 -22.44 -5.84 -0.11
C ARG A 169 -22.37 -5.92 -1.64
N GLY A 170 -22.15 -7.10 -2.21
CA GLY A 170 -22.16 -7.34 -3.66
C GLY A 170 -20.93 -6.78 -4.41
N VAL A 171 -19.93 -6.24 -3.70
CA VAL A 171 -18.68 -5.70 -4.28
C VAL A 171 -17.91 -6.78 -5.05
N LEU A 172 -17.94 -8.01 -4.53
CA LEU A 172 -17.33 -9.16 -5.17
C LEU A 172 -18.19 -9.77 -6.29
N GLN A 173 -19.38 -9.25 -6.58
CA GLN A 173 -20.23 -9.71 -7.68
C GLN A 173 -20.30 -8.69 -8.82
N GLN A 174 -20.25 -7.40 -8.51
CA GLN A 174 -20.26 -6.33 -9.51
C GLN A 174 -18.92 -6.27 -10.27
N GLY A 175 -18.99 -6.45 -11.59
CA GLY A 175 -17.83 -6.36 -12.50
C GLY A 175 -17.48 -4.93 -12.95
N SER A 176 -18.14 -3.90 -12.42
CA SER A 176 -18.11 -2.55 -12.98
C SER A 176 -17.23 -1.55 -12.20
N GLU A 177 -16.49 -0.75 -12.97
CA GLU A 177 -15.74 0.49 -12.64
C GLU A 177 -14.55 0.40 -11.66
N ILE A 178 -14.58 -0.48 -10.66
CA ILE A 178 -13.43 -0.79 -9.76
C ILE A 178 -12.68 -2.05 -10.26
N GLY A 179 -12.94 -2.46 -11.51
CA GLY A 179 -12.77 -3.83 -12.03
C GLY A 179 -11.37 -4.46 -11.97
N GLY A 180 -10.30 -3.69 -11.76
CA GLY A 180 -8.97 -4.23 -11.48
C GLY A 180 -8.79 -4.64 -10.01
N ILE A 181 -9.28 -3.80 -9.10
CA ILE A 181 -9.14 -3.95 -7.66
C ILE A 181 -10.10 -5.01 -7.13
N SER A 182 -11.38 -4.99 -7.52
CA SER A 182 -12.33 -6.03 -7.11
C SER A 182 -11.94 -7.41 -7.64
N ARG A 183 -11.28 -7.48 -8.81
CA ARG A 183 -10.78 -8.75 -9.37
C ARG A 183 -9.55 -9.25 -8.64
N ILE A 184 -8.58 -8.38 -8.34
CA ILE A 184 -7.39 -8.74 -7.56
C ILE A 184 -7.80 -9.10 -6.13
N ALA A 185 -8.70 -8.32 -5.52
CA ALA A 185 -9.26 -8.60 -4.22
C ALA A 185 -9.98 -9.94 -4.21
N ARG A 186 -10.87 -10.20 -5.17
CA ARG A 186 -11.55 -11.50 -5.30
C ARG A 186 -10.57 -12.65 -5.47
N ALA A 187 -9.59 -12.54 -6.36
CA ALA A 187 -8.59 -13.60 -6.59
C ALA A 187 -7.74 -13.86 -5.34
N THR A 188 -7.35 -12.79 -4.64
CA THR A 188 -6.62 -12.89 -3.39
C THR A 188 -7.48 -13.49 -2.27
N LEU A 189 -8.74 -13.06 -2.17
CA LEU A 189 -9.74 -13.58 -1.23
C LEU A 189 -10.01 -15.06 -1.43
N GLN A 190 -10.18 -15.49 -2.68
CA GLN A 190 -10.35 -16.90 -3.02
C GLN A 190 -9.10 -17.73 -2.73
N ALA A 191 -7.90 -17.19 -2.99
CA ALA A 191 -6.66 -17.91 -2.77
C ALA A 191 -6.31 -18.11 -1.28
N ALA A 192 -6.73 -17.20 -0.41
CA ALA A 192 -6.49 -17.32 1.03
C ALA A 192 -7.59 -18.10 1.78
N ALA A 193 -8.73 -18.37 1.13
CA ALA A 193 -9.82 -19.19 1.67
C ALA A 193 -9.71 -20.68 1.27
N ALA A 194 -8.75 -21.04 0.40
CA ALA A 194 -8.49 -22.39 -0.08
C ALA A 194 -7.32 -23.03 0.69
#